data_AF-A0A4U9CYR7-F1
#
_entry.id   AF-A0A4U9CYR7-F1
#
_cell.length_a   1.000
_cell.length_b   1.000
_cell.length_c   1.000
_cell.angle_alpha   90.00
_cell.angle_beta   90.00
_cell.angle_gamma   90.00
#
_symmetry.space_group_name_H-M   'P 1'
#
loop_
_entity.id
_entity.type
_entity.pdbx_description
1 polymer ?
#
loop_
_entity_poly.entity_id
_entity_poly.type
_entity_poly.pdbx_seq_one_letter_code
_entity_poly.pdbx_strand_id
1 'polypeptide(L)'
;MPQSRAKLDANLKEFEAKLASTDKQVSHELAPLQGKGYFVFHDAYGYFEKHYGLTSLGHFTVNPEIQPGAQRLHEIRTQLLSKKRPAFLLSHSSGQPL
;
A
#
# COMPACT_ATOMS: atom_id res chain seq x y z
N MET A 1 6.36 30.20 -15.57
CA MET A 1 7.82 30.28 -15.32
C MET A 1 8.61 29.92 -16.59
N PRO A 2 8.67 30.79 -17.63
CA PRO A 2 9.38 30.45 -18.88
C PRO A 2 10.91 30.36 -18.71
N GLN A 3 11.47 31.16 -17.80
CA GLN A 3 12.91 31.26 -17.57
C GLN A 3 13.50 30.01 -16.88
N SER A 4 12.67 29.18 -16.25
CA SER A 4 13.10 27.95 -15.57
C SER A 4 12.90 26.70 -16.42
N ARG A 5 12.48 26.84 -17.70
CA ARG A 5 12.07 25.71 -18.54
C ARG A 5 13.16 24.64 -18.68
N ALA A 6 14.37 25.02 -19.06
CA ALA A 6 15.48 24.07 -19.20
C ALA A 6 15.80 23.32 -17.89
N LYS A 7 15.64 23.98 -16.74
CA LYS A 7 15.84 23.34 -15.43
C LYS A 7 14.69 22.39 -15.08
N LEU A 8 13.45 22.75 -15.40
CA LEU A 8 12.29 21.88 -15.21
C LEU A 8 12.37 20.64 -16.10
N ASP A 9 12.79 20.80 -17.35
CA ASP A 9 12.98 19.68 -18.29
C ASP A 9 14.09 18.73 -17.80
N ALA A 10 15.20 19.26 -17.30
CA ALA A 10 16.26 18.44 -16.70
C ALA A 10 15.79 17.71 -15.44
N ASN A 11 15.05 18.39 -14.56
CA ASN A 11 14.50 17.79 -13.34
C ASN A 11 13.48 16.68 -13.66
N LEU A 12 12.63 16.88 -14.69
CA LEU A 12 11.68 15.87 -15.15
C LEU A 12 12.42 14.62 -15.63
N LYS A 13 13.43 14.78 -16.49
CA LYS A 13 14.23 13.66 -17.00
C LYS A 13 14.92 12.88 -15.87
N GLU A 14 15.45 13.59 -14.87
CA GLU A 14 16.07 12.95 -13.70
C GLU A 14 15.05 12.19 -12.85
N PHE A 15 13.86 12.77 -12.64
CA PHE A 15 12.78 12.14 -11.91
C PHE A 15 12.29 10.86 -12.61
N GLU A 16 12.07 10.91 -13.93
CA GLU A 16 11.64 9.75 -14.72
C GLU A 16 12.66 8.61 -14.67
N ALA A 17 13.95 8.94 -14.77
CA ALA A 17 15.02 7.94 -14.68
C ALA A 17 15.06 7.28 -13.29
N LYS A 18 14.92 8.07 -12.21
CA LYS A 18 14.84 7.55 -10.84
C LYS A 18 13.59 6.70 -10.64
N LEU A 19 12.44 7.16 -11.14
CA LEU A 19 11.18 6.42 -11.03
C LEU A 19 11.27 5.06 -11.72
N ALA A 20 11.82 4.99 -12.93
CA ALA A 20 12.02 3.73 -13.65
C ALA A 20 12.98 2.77 -12.93
N SER A 21 14.01 3.29 -12.26
CA SER A 21 14.93 2.47 -11.46
C SER A 21 14.24 1.93 -10.20
N THR A 22 13.53 2.79 -9.48
CA THR A 22 12.77 2.42 -8.27
C THR A 22 11.71 1.38 -8.61
N ASP A 23 10.98 1.56 -9.70
CA ASP A 23 9.96 0.63 -10.17
C ASP A 23 10.50 -0.80 -10.37
N LYS A 24 11.66 -0.92 -11.01
CA LYS A 24 12.34 -2.21 -11.19
C LYS A 24 12.77 -2.83 -9.87
N GLN A 25 13.34 -2.03 -8.97
CA GLN A 25 13.79 -2.51 -7.66
C GLN A 25 12.61 -3.02 -6.84
N VAL A 26 11.55 -2.22 -6.72
CA VAL A 26 10.35 -2.58 -5.96
C VAL A 26 9.67 -3.81 -6.57
N SER A 27 9.60 -3.91 -7.90
CA SER A 27 9.10 -5.10 -8.58
C SER A 27 9.86 -6.37 -8.19
N HIS A 28 11.19 -6.30 -8.13
CA HIS A 28 12.02 -7.43 -7.75
C HIS A 28 11.85 -7.82 -6.27
N GLU A 29 11.75 -6.83 -5.38
CA GLU A 29 11.53 -7.06 -3.95
C GLU A 29 10.16 -7.68 -3.66
N LEU A 30 9.12 -7.29 -4.42
CA LEU A 30 7.74 -7.71 -4.20
C LEU A 30 7.35 -8.98 -4.96
N ALA A 31 8.05 -9.35 -6.04
CA ALA A 31 7.84 -10.58 -6.79
C ALA A 31 7.66 -11.84 -5.90
N PRO A 32 8.51 -12.13 -4.88
CA PRO A 32 8.33 -13.30 -4.01
C PRO A 32 7.15 -13.20 -3.04
N LEU A 33 6.44 -12.08 -3.00
CA LEU A 33 5.26 -11.85 -2.17
C LEU A 33 3.95 -12.02 -2.94
N GLN A 34 3.99 -12.13 -4.26
CA GLN A 34 2.80 -12.38 -5.07
C GLN A 34 2.07 -13.65 -4.61
N GLY A 35 0.75 -13.59 -4.52
CA GLY A 35 -0.10 -14.66 -4.01
C GLY A 35 -0.12 -14.83 -2.48
N LYS A 36 0.73 -14.11 -1.73
CA LYS A 36 0.64 -14.07 -0.26
C LYS A 36 -0.40 -13.04 0.15
N GLY A 37 -1.52 -13.52 0.68
CA GLY A 37 -2.58 -12.65 1.16
C GLY A 37 -2.18 -11.89 2.43
N TYR A 38 -2.43 -10.58 2.42
CA TYR A 38 -2.29 -9.71 3.58
C TYR A 38 -3.52 -8.82 3.76
N PHE A 39 -3.70 -8.29 4.96
CA PHE A 39 -4.73 -7.29 5.24
C PHE A 39 -4.10 -5.92 5.41
N VAL A 40 -4.81 -4.89 4.94
CA VAL A 40 -4.45 -3.47 5.12
C VAL A 40 -5.44 -2.80 6.07
N PHE A 41 -5.06 -1.70 6.71
CA PHE A 41 -5.98 -0.99 7.59
C PHE A 41 -7.03 -0.21 6.80
N HIS A 42 -6.59 0.54 5.80
CA HIS A 42 -7.44 1.32 4.91
C HIS A 42 -7.13 1.04 3.45
N ASP A 43 -8.15 1.18 2.59
CA ASP A 43 -8.08 0.87 1.17
C ASP A 43 -7.45 2.02 0.37
N ALA A 44 -6.12 2.15 0.43
CA ALA A 44 -5.37 3.18 -0.31
C ALA A 44 -4.37 2.62 -1.32
N TYR A 45 -4.17 1.31 -1.35
CA TYR A 45 -3.02 0.71 -2.05
C TYR A 45 -3.36 0.16 -3.43
N GLY A 46 -4.62 0.24 -3.89
CA GLY A 46 -5.08 -0.45 -5.11
C GLY A 46 -4.24 -0.21 -6.37
N TYR A 47 -3.77 1.03 -6.63
CA TYR A 47 -2.88 1.30 -7.78
C TYR A 47 -1.53 0.61 -7.64
N PHE A 48 -0.93 0.66 -6.44
CA PHE A 48 0.34 0.02 -6.14
C PHE A 48 0.22 -1.51 -6.23
N GLU A 49 -0.84 -2.07 -5.65
CA GLU A 49 -1.11 -3.50 -5.67
C GLU A 49 -1.29 -4.03 -7.08
N LYS A 50 -2.10 -3.32 -7.89
CA LYS A 50 -2.32 -3.67 -9.30
C LYS A 50 -1.02 -3.59 -10.11
N HIS A 51 -0.20 -2.57 -9.85
CA HIS A 51 1.05 -2.36 -10.57
C HIS A 51 2.09 -3.45 -10.28
N TYR A 52 2.21 -3.90 -9.03
CA TYR A 52 3.19 -4.91 -8.61
C TYR A 52 2.64 -6.35 -8.48
N GLY A 53 1.37 -6.57 -8.85
CA GLY A 53 0.73 -7.89 -8.81
C GLY A 53 0.46 -8.41 -7.40
N LEU A 54 0.27 -7.51 -6.44
CA LEU A 54 -0.12 -7.86 -5.07
C LEU A 54 -1.63 -8.00 -4.96
N THR A 55 -2.08 -8.71 -3.92
CA THR A 55 -3.52 -8.90 -3.66
C THR A 55 -3.75 -8.84 -2.16
N SER A 56 -4.29 -7.71 -1.69
CA SER A 56 -4.83 -7.64 -0.34
C SER A 56 -6.09 -8.51 -0.22
N LEU A 57 -6.26 -9.13 0.93
CA LEU A 57 -7.43 -9.93 1.28
C LEU A 57 -8.60 -9.06 1.75
N GLY A 58 -8.33 -7.79 2.02
CA GLY A 58 -9.33 -6.81 2.43
C GLY A 58 -8.74 -5.75 3.37
N HIS A 59 -9.61 -4.82 3.76
CA HIS A 59 -9.29 -3.73 4.68
C HIS A 59 -10.18 -3.72 5.93
N PHE A 60 -9.64 -3.18 7.03
CA PHE A 60 -10.36 -3.06 8.31
C PHE A 60 -11.38 -1.94 8.32
N THR A 61 -11.04 -0.78 7.75
CA THR A 61 -11.91 0.39 7.65
C THR A 61 -11.71 1.12 6.33
N VAL A 62 -12.78 1.69 5.77
CA VAL A 62 -12.68 2.60 4.62
C VAL A 62 -12.21 3.99 5.08
N ASN A 63 -12.62 4.41 6.28
CA ASN A 63 -12.20 5.67 6.90
C ASN A 63 -11.33 5.38 8.15
N PRO A 64 -10.03 5.71 8.13
CA PRO A 64 -9.12 5.44 9.26
C PRO A 64 -9.53 6.14 10.58
N GLU A 65 -10.39 7.16 10.54
CA GLU A 65 -10.88 7.87 11.73
C GLU A 65 -12.06 7.16 12.43
N ILE A 66 -12.69 6.18 11.77
CA ILE A 66 -13.84 5.45 12.31
C ILE A 66 -13.41 4.06 12.75
N GLN A 67 -13.57 3.75 14.03
CA GLN A 67 -13.30 2.41 14.55
C GLN A 67 -14.26 1.38 13.93
N PRO A 68 -13.77 0.23 13.46
CA PRO A 68 -14.63 -0.82 12.93
C PRO A 68 -15.53 -1.37 14.04
N GLY A 69 -16.82 -1.57 13.72
CA GLY A 69 -17.78 -2.18 14.64
C GLY A 69 -17.44 -3.64 14.99
N ALA A 70 -18.00 -4.14 16.10
CA ALA A 70 -17.73 -5.48 16.63
C ALA A 70 -18.00 -6.61 15.63
N GLN A 71 -19.04 -6.49 14.79
CA GLN A 71 -19.35 -7.46 13.74
C GLN A 71 -18.22 -7.57 12.71
N ARG A 72 -17.72 -6.42 12.24
CA ARG A 72 -16.64 -6.37 11.25
C ARG A 72 -15.34 -6.97 11.80
N LEU A 73 -15.02 -6.67 13.07
CA LEU A 73 -13.89 -7.29 13.76
C LEU A 73 -14.02 -8.80 13.88
N HIS A 74 -15.22 -9.30 14.15
CA HIS A 74 -15.50 -10.75 14.23
C HIS A 74 -15.33 -11.44 12.88
N GLU A 75 -15.84 -10.85 11.79
CA GLU A 75 -15.68 -11.37 10.43
C GLU A 75 -14.21 -11.48 10.04
N ILE A 76 -13.43 -10.42 10.30
CA ILE A 76 -11.99 -10.41 9.98
C ILE A 76 -11.26 -11.46 10.82
N ARG A 77 -11.55 -11.57 12.12
CA ARG A 77 -10.97 -12.59 12.99
C ARG A 77 -11.25 -14.01 12.48
N THR A 78 -12.47 -14.28 12.04
CA THR A 78 -12.85 -15.60 11.49
C THR A 78 -12.11 -15.90 10.19
N GLN A 79 -11.99 -14.93 9.29
CA GLN A 79 -11.20 -15.07 8.06
C GLN A 79 -9.72 -15.33 8.35
N LEU A 80 -9.15 -14.63 9.33
CA LEU A 80 -7.76 -14.81 9.77
C LEU A 80 -7.51 -16.21 10.32
N LEU A 81 -8.40 -16.72 11.18
CA LEU A 81 -8.29 -18.05 11.77
C LEU A 81 -8.43 -19.18 10.72
N SER A 82 -9.19 -18.93 9.64
CA SER A 82 -9.34 -19.89 8.54
C SER A 82 -8.13 -19.98 7.61
N LYS A 83 -7.24 -18.98 7.61
CA LYS A 83 -6.08 -18.88 6.70
C LYS A 83 -4.80 -19.22 7.45
N LYS A 84 -4.00 -20.17 6.95
CA LYS A 84 -2.84 -20.76 7.64
C LYS A 84 -1.61 -19.83 7.86
N ARG A 85 -1.66 -18.54 7.50
CA ARG A 85 -0.66 -17.48 7.83
C ARG A 85 -0.96 -16.16 7.07
N PRO A 86 -1.87 -15.30 7.56
CA PRO A 86 -2.02 -13.95 7.04
C PRO A 86 -0.91 -13.04 7.58
N ALA A 87 -0.28 -12.25 6.70
CA ALA A 87 0.59 -11.15 7.10
C ALA A 87 -0.25 -9.86 7.24
N PHE A 88 0.12 -8.96 8.14
CA PHE A 88 -0.55 -7.67 8.31
C PHE A 88 0.35 -6.55 7.81
N LEU A 89 -0.18 -5.70 6.94
CA LEU A 89 0.42 -4.42 6.63
C LEU A 89 -0.23 -3.35 7.50
N LEU A 90 0.51 -2.91 8.53
CA LEU A 90 0.11 -1.83 9.43
C LEU A 90 0.58 -0.50 8.83
N SER A 91 -0.36 0.33 8.32
CA SER A 91 -0.06 1.75 8.09
C SER A 91 -0.13 2.48 9.43
N HIS A 92 0.92 3.19 9.83
CA HIS A 92 0.89 4.03 11.03
C HIS A 92 -0.18 5.12 10.85
N SER A 93 -1.23 5.07 11.67
CA SER A 93 -2.04 6.25 11.96
C SER A 93 -1.29 7.06 13.01
N SER A 94 -0.96 8.30 12.70
CA SER A 94 -0.43 9.27 13.65
C SER A 94 -1.47 9.51 14.75
N GLY A 95 -1.44 8.71 15.80
CA GLY A 95 -2.04 9.06 17.08
C GLY A 95 -1.05 9.93 17.85
N GLN A 96 -1.29 11.24 17.90
CA GLN A 96 -0.69 12.06 18.95
C GLN A 96 -1.16 11.52 20.31
N PRO A 97 -0.27 11.30 21.29
CA PRO A 97 -0.70 11.07 22.67
C PRO A 97 -1.23 12.39 23.24
N LEU A 98 -2.37 12.31 23.94
CA LEU A 98 -2.87 13.37 24.82
C LEU A 98 -1.85 13.67 25.92
#